data_AF-A0A432I273-F1
#
_entry.id   AF-A0A432I273-F1
#
_cell.length_a   1.000
_cell.length_b   1.000
_cell.length_c   1.000
_cell.angle_alpha   90.00
_cell.angle_beta   90.00
_cell.angle_gamma   90.00
#
_symmetry.space_group_name_H-M   'P 1'
#
loop_
_entity.id
_entity.type
_entity.pdbx_description
1 polymer ?
#
loop_
_entity_poly.entity_id
_entity_poly.type
_entity_poly.pdbx_seq_one_letter_code
_entity_poly.pdbx_strand_id
1 'polypeptide(L)'
;MEADVVYNTAGSLNLVPPVLRKYWADFLPAGRFDDWYGAAGWFQSLSHDDVSLAGKWLGFEHLDLRQYPSLDPATPPEDILLAAQRVIETEEKERLRDLAYQFDLLIGYPQNDEDFEFWRRYLRDKVTLYRDHPAHLAVFSISRAEQIDSALRFLAAPATGSPAQQAQRLADRLVEEPFLVNFLPAVDNQVLVELFSSGTALPEGKTLQATASFVERLKIFGAKVDSVLRAGRSDPTAGAAELESFIADTGLDQKEDIKLFFDLFKDRDQKAAKDVTFALSNETIQGLMIPVPFQLRTILDPEELLSKLGIESDAANQSSVRDGIALLVEEPSGNFQVDEPFLAAMFQVVAERAEDDPLETALLLMDSPFPLEGMILAQPAAASSIFKSDREFGLALVRNSDSLIAPPWRIMYRLVKTDPSLAAGMLAEFQRRGEAVLVAESLAYLAYDKDRQERSSLLPISLEDDGRFLDALFKEEGAEWLAARLSESVELYRQRVSANEVGADFLERYRETLEFAAAFLDDRETGKGLTEIIRRAFGMP
;
A
#
# COMPACT_ATOMS: atom_id res chain seq x y z
N MET A 1 16.91 -7.54 2.06
CA MET A 1 16.38 -7.09 0.75
C MET A 1 14.89 -7.44 0.61
N GLU A 2 14.47 -8.66 0.95
CA GLU A 2 13.05 -9.09 0.85
C GLU A 2 12.08 -8.41 1.84
N ALA A 3 12.58 -7.86 2.95
CA ALA A 3 11.76 -7.23 3.99
C ALA A 3 11.24 -5.83 3.61
N ASP A 4 11.96 -5.09 2.75
CA ASP A 4 11.54 -3.74 2.32
C ASP A 4 10.42 -3.79 1.27
N VAL A 5 10.31 -4.89 0.50
CA VAL A 5 9.21 -5.09 -0.47
C VAL A 5 7.88 -5.40 0.22
N VAL A 6 7.90 -6.09 1.36
CA VAL A 6 6.72 -6.32 2.22
C VAL A 6 6.29 -5.03 2.94
N TYR A 7 7.25 -4.12 3.19
CA TYR A 7 6.99 -2.78 3.72
C TYR A 7 6.30 -1.89 2.67
N ASN A 8 6.64 -2.06 1.39
CA ASN A 8 5.99 -1.36 0.26
C ASN A 8 4.51 -1.73 0.07
N THR A 9 4.04 -2.81 0.69
CA THR A 9 2.63 -3.22 0.73
C THR A 9 1.97 -2.94 2.09
N ALA A 10 2.55 -2.06 2.91
CA ALA A 10 2.03 -1.65 4.21
C ALA A 10 1.79 -2.80 5.21
N GLY A 11 2.44 -3.95 5.01
CA GLY A 11 2.13 -5.12 5.81
C GLY A 11 0.78 -5.80 5.53
N SER A 12 0.13 -5.54 4.40
CA SER A 12 -1.07 -6.29 4.03
C SER A 12 -0.75 -7.31 2.94
N LEU A 13 -0.83 -8.60 3.28
CA LEU A 13 -0.70 -9.68 2.30
C LEU A 13 -1.76 -9.62 1.20
N ASN A 14 -2.90 -8.97 1.48
CA ASN A 14 -3.95 -8.75 0.49
C ASN A 14 -3.50 -7.77 -0.61
N LEU A 15 -2.54 -6.90 -0.31
CA LEU A 15 -1.94 -5.93 -1.23
C LEU A 15 -0.70 -6.47 -1.96
N VAL A 16 -0.15 -7.61 -1.52
CA VAL A 16 0.82 -8.37 -2.31
C VAL A 16 0.07 -9.01 -3.47
N PRO A 17 0.34 -8.62 -4.74
CA PRO A 17 -0.25 -9.26 -5.91
C PRO A 17 -0.14 -10.79 -5.77
N PRO A 18 -1.19 -11.58 -6.07
CA PRO A 18 -1.14 -13.05 -5.95
C PRO A 18 0.04 -13.69 -6.68
N VAL A 19 0.57 -13.02 -7.72
CA VAL A 19 1.78 -13.42 -8.42
C VAL A 19 3.04 -13.27 -7.56
N LEU A 20 3.15 -12.25 -6.69
CA LEU A 20 4.27 -12.00 -5.78
C LEU A 20 4.25 -12.87 -4.51
N ARG A 21 3.10 -13.47 -4.16
CA ARG A 21 2.95 -14.34 -2.97
C ARG A 21 3.69 -15.69 -3.02
N LYS A 22 4.33 -16.03 -4.15
CA LYS A 22 5.08 -17.28 -4.36
C LYS A 22 6.59 -17.08 -4.57
N TYR A 23 7.11 -15.84 -4.44
CA TYR A 23 8.46 -15.46 -4.91
C TYR A 23 9.39 -14.94 -3.80
N TRP A 24 9.30 -15.45 -2.57
CA TRP A 24 10.31 -15.24 -1.53
C TRP A 24 11.53 -16.17 -1.70
N ALA A 25 12.04 -16.23 -2.95
CA ALA A 25 13.29 -16.88 -3.32
C ALA A 25 13.86 -16.40 -4.68
N ASP A 26 13.09 -15.75 -5.56
CA ASP A 26 13.53 -15.42 -6.93
C ASP A 26 12.78 -14.19 -7.51
N PHE A 27 12.88 -13.02 -6.88
CA PHE A 27 12.25 -11.79 -7.40
C PHE A 27 12.79 -11.41 -8.79
N LEU A 28 14.02 -11.84 -9.06
CA LEU A 28 14.50 -12.10 -10.40
C LEU A 28 14.92 -13.58 -10.32
N PRO A 29 14.73 -14.40 -11.37
CA PRO A 29 15.56 -15.59 -11.57
C PRO A 29 17.06 -15.19 -11.42
N ALA A 30 18.01 -16.10 -11.63
CA ALA A 30 19.32 -15.64 -12.14
C ALA A 30 19.05 -14.87 -13.46
N GLY A 31 18.78 -13.58 -13.33
CA GLY A 31 17.97 -12.77 -14.22
C GLY A 31 18.82 -11.65 -14.78
N ARG A 32 18.19 -10.70 -15.47
CA ARG A 32 18.90 -9.69 -16.28
C ARG A 32 19.63 -8.61 -15.48
N PHE A 33 19.52 -8.61 -14.15
CA PHE A 33 20.25 -7.73 -13.24
C PHE A 33 20.97 -8.58 -12.20
N ASP A 34 22.20 -8.17 -11.85
CA ASP A 34 23.05 -8.89 -10.90
C ASP A 34 22.61 -8.68 -9.45
N ASP A 35 22.02 -7.51 -9.13
CA ASP A 35 21.45 -7.21 -7.81
C ASP A 35 20.28 -6.21 -7.87
N TRP A 36 19.55 -6.11 -6.76
CA TRP A 36 18.40 -5.20 -6.59
C TRP A 36 18.76 -3.72 -6.73
N TYR A 37 19.92 -3.30 -6.20
CA TYR A 37 20.32 -1.89 -6.18
C TYR A 37 20.63 -1.39 -7.58
N GLY A 38 21.33 -2.20 -8.37
CA GLY A 38 21.58 -1.93 -9.77
C GLY A 38 20.27 -1.88 -10.57
N ALA A 39 19.30 -2.76 -10.25
CA ALA A 39 18.00 -2.76 -10.91
C ALA A 39 17.15 -1.52 -10.55
N ALA A 40 17.11 -1.14 -9.26
CA ALA A 40 16.42 0.06 -8.79
C ALA A 40 17.08 1.35 -9.30
N GLY A 41 18.41 1.44 -9.26
CA GLY A 41 19.17 2.56 -9.81
C GLY A 41 19.00 2.70 -11.32
N TRP A 42 19.00 1.58 -12.05
CA TRP A 42 18.66 1.58 -13.48
C TRP A 42 17.26 2.15 -13.71
N PHE A 43 16.25 1.66 -13.01
CA PHE A 43 14.88 2.12 -13.14
C PHE A 43 14.73 3.62 -12.85
N GLN A 44 15.40 4.14 -11.81
CA GLN A 44 15.38 5.56 -11.47
C GLN A 44 16.14 6.44 -12.47
N SER A 45 17.09 5.88 -13.23
CA SER A 45 17.82 6.59 -14.28
C SER A 45 17.03 6.78 -15.58
N LEU A 46 15.91 6.07 -15.72
CA LEU A 46 15.09 6.09 -16.93
C LEU A 46 14.40 7.45 -17.14
N SER A 47 14.11 7.77 -18.41
CA SER A 47 13.21 8.89 -18.73
C SER A 47 11.80 8.60 -18.21
N HIS A 48 10.97 9.63 -18.03
CA HIS A 48 9.59 9.44 -17.54
C HIS A 48 8.79 8.40 -18.36
N ASP A 49 8.97 8.40 -19.68
CA ASP A 49 8.27 7.47 -20.58
C ASP A 49 8.80 6.04 -20.42
N ASP A 50 10.12 5.88 -20.26
CA ASP A 50 10.77 4.59 -20.01
C ASP A 50 10.45 4.04 -18.62
N VAL A 51 10.31 4.90 -17.60
CA VAL A 51 9.85 4.54 -16.24
C VAL A 51 8.46 3.92 -16.30
N SER A 52 7.53 4.52 -17.05
CA SER A 52 6.18 3.95 -17.19
C SER A 52 6.22 2.58 -17.88
N LEU A 53 7.02 2.45 -18.95
CA LEU A 53 7.16 1.21 -19.70
C LEU A 53 7.79 0.09 -18.86
N ALA A 54 8.93 0.38 -18.21
CA ALA A 54 9.62 -0.55 -17.34
C ALA A 54 8.80 -0.88 -16.09
N GLY A 55 8.06 0.10 -15.56
CA GLY A 55 7.19 -0.05 -14.39
C GLY A 55 6.11 -1.08 -14.65
N LYS A 56 5.39 -0.94 -15.77
CA LYS A 56 4.35 -1.88 -16.21
C LYS A 56 4.87 -3.29 -16.51
N TRP A 57 6.04 -3.39 -17.14
CA TRP A 57 6.57 -4.67 -17.59
C TRP A 57 7.28 -5.47 -16.48
N LEU A 58 8.02 -4.77 -15.61
CA LEU A 58 8.86 -5.38 -14.57
C LEU A 58 8.27 -5.23 -13.15
N GLY A 59 7.19 -4.46 -12.99
CA GLY A 59 6.50 -4.28 -11.72
C GLY A 59 7.15 -3.26 -10.76
N PHE A 60 8.11 -2.45 -11.22
CA PHE A 60 8.76 -1.42 -10.40
C PHE A 60 7.80 -0.33 -9.91
N GLU A 61 6.67 -0.12 -10.58
CA GLU A 61 5.66 0.87 -10.19
C GLU A 61 5.00 0.58 -8.82
N HIS A 62 5.15 -0.63 -8.30
CA HIS A 62 4.62 -1.05 -7.01
C HIS A 62 5.63 -0.97 -5.86
N LEU A 63 6.83 -0.42 -6.11
CA LEU A 63 7.93 -0.39 -5.15
C LEU A 63 8.15 1.04 -4.67
N ASP A 64 8.23 1.25 -3.35
CA ASP A 64 8.61 2.56 -2.79
C ASP A 64 10.14 2.73 -2.93
N LEU A 65 10.53 3.58 -3.86
CA LEU A 65 11.93 3.89 -4.14
C LEU A 65 12.39 5.21 -3.50
N ARG A 66 11.55 5.87 -2.67
CA ARG A 66 11.90 7.16 -2.01
C ARG A 66 13.16 7.05 -1.16
N GLN A 67 13.42 5.87 -0.58
CA GLN A 67 14.60 5.60 0.24
C GLN A 67 15.88 5.31 -0.57
N TYR A 68 15.82 5.34 -1.90
CA TYR A 68 16.92 4.93 -2.78
C TYR A 68 17.29 5.97 -3.85
N PRO A 69 17.33 7.29 -3.60
CA PRO A 69 17.40 8.30 -4.68
C PRO A 69 18.74 8.40 -5.41
N SER A 70 19.78 7.73 -4.91
CA SER A 70 21.18 7.93 -5.35
C SER A 70 21.87 6.63 -5.76
N LEU A 71 21.11 5.61 -6.18
CA LEU A 71 21.69 4.34 -6.58
C LEU A 71 22.38 4.45 -7.94
N ASP A 72 23.60 3.93 -8.03
CA ASP A 72 24.30 3.79 -9.30
C ASP A 72 23.52 2.83 -10.21
N PRO A 73 23.16 3.24 -11.44
CA PRO A 73 22.41 2.38 -12.33
C PRO A 73 23.27 1.22 -12.82
N ALA A 74 22.73 -0.01 -12.75
CA ALA A 74 23.31 -1.11 -13.50
C ALA A 74 23.16 -0.84 -15.01
N THR A 75 24.07 -1.42 -15.80
CA THR A 75 23.89 -1.49 -17.25
C THR A 75 23.06 -2.74 -17.56
N PRO A 76 21.76 -2.62 -17.87
CA PRO A 76 20.96 -3.77 -18.25
C PRO A 76 21.49 -4.36 -19.58
N PRO A 77 21.11 -5.61 -19.92
CA PRO A 77 21.29 -6.14 -21.26
C PRO A 77 20.72 -5.18 -22.30
N GLU A 78 21.48 -4.94 -23.37
CA GLU A 78 20.98 -4.24 -24.56
C GLU A 78 19.65 -4.90 -24.99
N ASP A 79 18.65 -4.08 -25.32
CA ASP A 79 17.29 -4.48 -25.73
C ASP A 79 16.24 -4.70 -24.64
N ILE A 80 16.49 -4.47 -23.33
CA ILE A 80 15.42 -4.59 -22.32
C ILE A 80 14.20 -3.72 -22.64
N LEU A 81 14.41 -2.43 -22.92
CA LEU A 81 13.32 -1.50 -23.21
C LEU A 81 12.67 -1.79 -24.57
N LEU A 82 13.46 -2.22 -25.56
CA LEU A 82 12.93 -2.62 -26.87
C LEU A 82 12.08 -3.88 -26.79
N ALA A 83 12.48 -4.86 -25.96
CA ALA A 83 11.69 -6.06 -25.70
C ALA A 83 10.40 -5.71 -24.94
N ALA A 84 10.49 -4.89 -23.90
CA ALA A 84 9.33 -4.40 -23.14
C ALA A 84 8.33 -3.71 -24.07
N GLN A 85 8.81 -2.79 -24.90
CA GLN A 85 7.99 -2.06 -25.87
C GLN A 85 7.28 -3.00 -26.84
N ARG A 86 8.00 -3.98 -27.43
CA ARG A 86 7.40 -4.93 -28.37
C ARG A 86 6.34 -5.81 -27.71
N VAL A 87 6.59 -6.30 -26.49
CA VAL A 87 5.65 -7.14 -25.75
C VAL A 87 4.41 -6.34 -25.40
N ILE A 88 4.58 -5.15 -24.79
CA ILE A 88 3.48 -4.28 -24.40
C ILE A 88 2.66 -3.87 -25.63
N GLU A 89 3.29 -3.40 -26.70
CA GLU A 89 2.59 -3.02 -27.93
C GLU A 89 1.79 -4.20 -28.51
N THR A 90 2.34 -5.42 -28.46
CA THR A 90 1.64 -6.63 -28.91
C THR A 90 0.44 -6.91 -28.00
N GLU A 91 0.62 -6.93 -26.67
CA GLU A 91 -0.47 -7.18 -25.72
C GLU A 91 -1.58 -6.13 -25.78
N GLU A 92 -1.24 -4.85 -25.96
CA GLU A 92 -2.18 -3.75 -26.12
C GLU A 92 -3.05 -3.93 -27.37
N LYS A 93 -2.43 -4.23 -28.51
CA LYS A 93 -3.12 -4.53 -29.76
C LYS A 93 -4.00 -5.78 -29.65
N GLU A 94 -3.49 -6.83 -29.04
CA GLU A 94 -4.25 -8.06 -28.79
C GLU A 94 -5.45 -7.80 -27.89
N ARG A 95 -5.35 -6.96 -26.86
CA ARG A 95 -6.51 -6.57 -26.02
C ARG A 95 -7.59 -5.81 -26.80
N LEU A 96 -7.21 -4.94 -27.75
CA LEU A 96 -8.18 -4.29 -28.65
C LEU A 96 -8.81 -5.28 -29.63
N ARG A 97 -8.02 -6.21 -30.17
CA ARG A 97 -8.50 -7.30 -31.02
C ARG A 97 -9.50 -8.16 -30.26
N ASP A 98 -9.15 -8.62 -29.06
CA ASP A 98 -9.99 -9.49 -28.24
C ASP A 98 -11.32 -8.81 -27.89
N LEU A 99 -11.32 -7.51 -27.58
CA LEU A 99 -12.56 -6.73 -27.45
C LEU A 99 -13.42 -6.86 -28.72
N ALA A 100 -12.86 -6.64 -29.90
CA ALA A 100 -13.62 -6.67 -31.16
C ALA A 100 -14.19 -8.05 -31.51
N TYR A 101 -13.42 -9.12 -31.27
CA TYR A 101 -13.84 -10.50 -31.55
C TYR A 101 -14.78 -11.08 -30.50
N GLN A 102 -14.64 -10.67 -29.24
CA GLN A 102 -15.42 -11.23 -28.13
C GLN A 102 -16.60 -10.34 -27.74
N PHE A 103 -16.74 -9.13 -28.29
CA PHE A 103 -17.78 -8.16 -27.90
C PHE A 103 -19.18 -8.77 -27.81
N ASP A 104 -19.55 -9.61 -28.78
CA ASP A 104 -20.87 -10.22 -28.86
C ASP A 104 -21.16 -11.20 -27.72
N LEU A 105 -20.10 -11.79 -27.13
CA LEU A 105 -20.21 -12.63 -25.94
C LEU A 105 -20.46 -11.81 -24.67
N LEU A 106 -20.11 -10.52 -24.69
CA LEU A 106 -20.27 -9.60 -23.56
C LEU A 106 -21.66 -8.92 -23.55
N ILE A 107 -22.43 -9.07 -24.65
CA ILE A 107 -23.80 -8.55 -24.76
C ILE A 107 -24.78 -9.48 -24.03
N GLY A 108 -25.72 -8.93 -23.28
CA GLY A 108 -26.77 -9.73 -22.64
C GLY A 108 -27.72 -8.94 -21.76
N TYR A 109 -28.44 -9.64 -20.89
CA TYR A 109 -29.34 -9.02 -19.91
C TYR A 109 -28.56 -8.48 -18.70
N PRO A 110 -29.06 -7.43 -18.02
CA PRO A 110 -28.48 -6.95 -16.77
C PRO A 110 -28.36 -8.09 -15.74
N GLN A 111 -27.23 -8.15 -15.04
CA GLN A 111 -27.07 -9.00 -13.85
C GLN A 111 -26.93 -8.13 -12.60
N ASN A 112 -27.35 -8.70 -11.46
CA ASN A 112 -27.31 -8.01 -10.16
C ASN A 112 -25.89 -7.93 -9.58
N ASP A 113 -24.95 -8.75 -10.06
CA ASP A 113 -23.60 -8.88 -9.49
C ASP A 113 -22.50 -8.31 -10.41
N GLU A 114 -22.84 -7.40 -11.33
CA GLU A 114 -21.85 -6.76 -12.22
C GLU A 114 -20.94 -5.79 -11.45
N ASP A 115 -19.62 -5.99 -11.54
CA ASP A 115 -18.60 -5.11 -10.99
C ASP A 115 -18.40 -3.88 -11.90
N PHE A 116 -18.99 -2.76 -11.51
CA PHE A 116 -18.92 -1.54 -12.32
C PHE A 116 -17.51 -0.96 -12.41
N GLU A 117 -16.71 -1.09 -11.37
CA GLU A 117 -15.34 -0.57 -11.38
C GLU A 117 -14.51 -1.36 -12.39
N PHE A 118 -14.65 -2.69 -12.41
CA PHE A 118 -14.02 -3.53 -13.41
C PHE A 118 -14.39 -3.07 -14.82
N TRP A 119 -15.68 -2.93 -15.13
CA TRP A 119 -16.12 -2.55 -16.47
C TRP A 119 -15.72 -1.14 -16.87
N ARG A 120 -15.80 -0.20 -15.93
CA ARG A 120 -15.32 1.17 -16.12
C ARG A 120 -13.83 1.18 -16.41
N ARG A 121 -13.01 0.50 -15.59
CA ARG A 121 -11.57 0.40 -15.76
C ARG A 121 -11.23 -0.28 -17.07
N TYR A 122 -11.89 -1.38 -17.39
CA TYR A 122 -11.72 -2.12 -18.64
C TYR A 122 -12.04 -1.24 -19.86
N LEU A 123 -13.17 -0.54 -19.88
CA LEU A 123 -13.55 0.28 -21.03
C LEU A 123 -12.70 1.57 -21.13
N ARG A 124 -12.32 2.18 -20.00
CA ARG A 124 -11.36 3.31 -19.99
C ARG A 124 -9.98 2.89 -20.47
N ASP A 125 -9.51 1.70 -20.08
CA ASP A 125 -8.29 1.09 -20.65
C ASP A 125 -8.42 1.01 -22.16
N LYS A 126 -9.54 0.49 -22.70
CA LYS A 126 -9.75 0.41 -24.17
C LYS A 126 -9.77 1.76 -24.87
N VAL A 127 -10.34 2.80 -24.24
CA VAL A 127 -10.27 4.18 -24.77
C VAL A 127 -8.82 4.68 -24.81
N THR A 128 -8.03 4.42 -23.77
CA THR A 128 -6.60 4.77 -23.74
C THR A 128 -5.82 4.00 -24.81
N LEU A 129 -5.97 2.67 -24.88
CA LEU A 129 -5.32 1.84 -25.90
C LEU A 129 -5.67 2.29 -27.32
N TYR A 130 -6.90 2.75 -27.56
CA TYR A 130 -7.29 3.29 -28.86
C TYR A 130 -6.61 4.62 -29.17
N ARG A 131 -6.36 5.50 -28.19
CA ARG A 131 -5.55 6.72 -28.42
C ARG A 131 -4.14 6.38 -28.88
N ASP A 132 -3.56 5.33 -28.30
CA ASP A 132 -2.19 4.90 -28.58
C ASP A 132 -2.11 4.13 -29.92
N HIS A 133 -3.16 3.37 -30.28
CA HIS A 133 -3.23 2.55 -31.49
C HIS A 133 -4.47 2.81 -32.38
N PRO A 134 -4.71 4.05 -32.84
CA PRO A 134 -6.00 4.47 -33.42
C PRO A 134 -6.33 3.82 -34.77
N ALA A 135 -5.32 3.30 -35.47
CA ALA A 135 -5.51 2.64 -36.76
C ALA A 135 -5.74 1.11 -36.63
N HIS A 136 -5.57 0.53 -35.44
CA HIS A 136 -5.50 -0.92 -35.31
C HIS A 136 -6.84 -1.62 -35.54
N LEU A 137 -7.94 -1.07 -35.01
CA LEU A 137 -9.27 -1.66 -35.17
C LEU A 137 -9.76 -1.64 -36.62
N ALA A 138 -9.42 -0.59 -37.38
CA ALA A 138 -9.79 -0.43 -38.78
C ALA A 138 -9.17 -1.49 -39.72
N VAL A 139 -8.16 -2.24 -39.26
CA VAL A 139 -7.54 -3.33 -40.01
C VAL A 139 -8.43 -4.58 -40.04
N PHE A 140 -9.30 -4.76 -39.04
CA PHE A 140 -10.14 -5.95 -38.95
C PHE A 140 -11.40 -5.78 -39.79
N SER A 141 -11.58 -6.64 -40.79
CA SER A 141 -12.78 -6.68 -41.64
C SER A 141 -13.98 -7.38 -40.97
N ILE A 142 -14.27 -7.02 -39.71
CA ILE A 142 -15.44 -7.50 -38.96
C ILE A 142 -16.34 -6.31 -38.61
N SER A 143 -17.65 -6.46 -38.81
CA SER A 143 -18.62 -5.35 -38.62
C SER A 143 -18.57 -4.73 -37.23
N ARG A 144 -18.23 -5.55 -36.21
CA ARG A 144 -18.12 -5.11 -34.83
C ARG A 144 -16.92 -4.18 -34.60
N ALA A 145 -15.83 -4.37 -35.33
CA ALA A 145 -14.63 -3.54 -35.21
C ALA A 145 -14.91 -2.10 -35.68
N GLU A 146 -15.68 -1.92 -36.77
CA GLU A 146 -16.05 -0.58 -37.26
C GLU A 146 -16.90 0.21 -36.26
N GLN A 147 -17.84 -0.47 -35.59
CA GLN A 147 -18.70 0.15 -34.58
C GLN A 147 -17.92 0.51 -33.30
N ILE A 148 -17.01 -0.37 -32.85
CA ILE A 148 -16.14 -0.10 -31.70
C ILE A 148 -15.16 1.02 -32.03
N ASP A 149 -14.56 1.00 -33.21
CA ASP A 149 -13.65 2.04 -33.70
C ASP A 149 -14.33 3.42 -33.67
N SER A 150 -15.56 3.53 -34.18
CA SER A 150 -16.32 4.78 -34.14
C SER A 150 -16.64 5.25 -32.72
N ALA A 151 -17.09 4.35 -31.84
CA ALA A 151 -17.39 4.68 -30.44
C ALA A 151 -16.12 5.11 -29.66
N LEU A 152 -15.02 4.35 -29.78
CA LEU A 152 -13.75 4.68 -29.12
C LEU A 152 -13.15 5.96 -29.69
N ARG A 153 -13.27 6.24 -31.00
CA ARG A 153 -12.84 7.51 -31.60
C ARG A 153 -13.53 8.70 -30.96
N PHE A 154 -14.84 8.61 -30.72
CA PHE A 154 -15.59 9.68 -30.06
C PHE A 154 -15.10 9.91 -28.62
N LEU A 155 -14.91 8.84 -27.84
CA LEU A 155 -14.48 8.93 -26.43
C LEU A 155 -13.00 9.27 -26.25
N ALA A 156 -12.17 8.90 -27.21
CA ALA A 156 -10.75 9.21 -27.23
C ALA A 156 -10.48 10.70 -27.53
N ALA A 157 -11.43 11.39 -28.17
CA ALA A 157 -11.31 12.79 -28.52
C ALA A 157 -11.16 13.67 -27.26
N PRO A 158 -10.38 14.78 -27.33
CA PRO A 158 -10.21 15.67 -26.19
C PRO A 158 -11.55 16.23 -25.68
N ALA A 159 -11.79 16.09 -24.38
CA ALA A 159 -12.95 16.68 -23.72
C ALA A 159 -12.88 18.21 -23.81
N THR A 160 -13.96 18.84 -24.26
CA THR A 160 -14.05 20.30 -24.42
C THR A 160 -15.37 20.85 -23.86
N GLY A 161 -15.33 21.98 -23.16
CA GLY A 161 -16.53 22.57 -22.54
C GLY A 161 -16.91 21.96 -21.18
N SER A 162 -17.99 22.47 -20.59
CA SER A 162 -18.48 22.03 -19.27
C SER A 162 -19.08 20.62 -19.31
N PRO A 163 -19.21 19.91 -18.17
CA PRO A 163 -19.83 18.58 -18.13
C PRO A 163 -21.23 18.53 -18.79
N ALA A 164 -22.05 19.56 -18.60
CA ALA A 164 -23.36 19.67 -19.24
C ALA A 164 -23.28 19.79 -20.77
N GLN A 165 -22.30 20.55 -21.29
CA GLN A 165 -22.06 20.66 -22.74
C GLN A 165 -21.56 19.32 -23.31
N GLN A 166 -20.70 18.63 -22.58
CA GLN A 166 -20.24 17.29 -22.96
C GLN A 166 -21.38 16.28 -22.96
N ALA A 167 -22.27 16.33 -21.96
CA ALA A 167 -23.45 15.48 -21.86
C ALA A 167 -24.41 15.70 -23.03
N GLN A 168 -24.65 16.96 -23.42
CA GLN A 168 -25.48 17.26 -24.59
C GLN A 168 -24.89 16.68 -25.88
N ARG A 169 -23.58 16.83 -26.09
CA ARG A 169 -22.93 16.24 -27.29
C ARG A 169 -22.99 14.71 -27.28
N LEU A 170 -22.84 14.10 -26.12
CA LEU A 170 -23.00 12.65 -25.96
C LEU A 170 -24.45 12.24 -26.27
N ALA A 171 -25.45 12.98 -25.79
CA ALA A 171 -26.86 12.75 -26.11
C ALA A 171 -27.13 12.85 -27.62
N ASP A 172 -26.66 13.90 -28.27
CA ASP A 172 -26.78 14.10 -29.72
C ASP A 172 -26.11 12.94 -30.48
N ARG A 173 -24.93 12.50 -30.02
CA ARG A 173 -24.20 11.39 -30.66
C ARG A 173 -24.87 10.03 -30.45
N LEU A 174 -25.50 9.79 -29.30
CA LEU A 174 -26.25 8.54 -29.05
C LEU A 174 -27.44 8.38 -30.00
N VAL A 175 -28.02 9.48 -30.50
CA VAL A 175 -29.08 9.45 -31.52
C VAL A 175 -28.53 9.02 -32.88
N GLU A 176 -27.37 9.55 -33.27
CA GLU A 176 -26.71 9.21 -34.53
C GLU A 176 -26.06 7.81 -34.50
N GLU A 177 -25.52 7.42 -33.35
CA GLU A 177 -24.74 6.21 -33.15
C GLU A 177 -25.21 5.47 -31.89
N PRO A 178 -26.33 4.71 -31.97
CA PRO A 178 -26.90 3.97 -30.85
C PRO A 178 -25.91 3.02 -30.15
N PHE A 179 -24.93 2.50 -30.88
CA PHE A 179 -23.93 1.56 -30.37
C PHE A 179 -23.05 2.16 -29.26
N LEU A 180 -22.87 3.49 -29.24
CA LEU A 180 -22.07 4.20 -28.24
C LEU A 180 -22.57 3.98 -26.81
N VAL A 181 -23.84 3.61 -26.63
CA VAL A 181 -24.43 3.31 -25.32
C VAL A 181 -23.60 2.28 -24.54
N ASN A 182 -22.98 1.31 -25.23
CA ASN A 182 -22.16 0.26 -24.63
C ASN A 182 -20.88 0.78 -23.95
N PHE A 183 -20.49 2.02 -24.21
CA PHE A 183 -19.28 2.61 -23.66
C PHE A 183 -19.58 3.71 -22.64
N LEU A 184 -20.84 3.90 -22.24
CA LEU A 184 -21.20 4.83 -21.18
C LEU A 184 -20.39 4.67 -19.89
N PRO A 185 -20.03 3.45 -19.41
CA PRO A 185 -19.20 3.32 -18.21
C PRO A 185 -17.81 3.97 -18.33
N ALA A 186 -17.29 4.18 -19.54
CA ALA A 186 -16.01 4.85 -19.76
C ALA A 186 -16.08 6.37 -19.55
N VAL A 187 -17.28 6.95 -19.63
CA VAL A 187 -17.52 8.40 -19.54
C VAL A 187 -17.28 8.90 -18.10
N ASP A 188 -16.88 10.16 -17.98
CA ASP A 188 -16.72 10.83 -16.68
C ASP A 188 -18.05 10.95 -15.91
N ASN A 189 -17.96 10.78 -14.59
CA ASN A 189 -19.11 10.78 -13.68
C ASN A 189 -19.94 12.05 -13.80
N GLN A 190 -19.30 13.22 -13.86
CA GLN A 190 -20.01 14.50 -14.00
C GLN A 190 -20.83 14.58 -15.28
N VAL A 191 -20.31 14.04 -16.39
CA VAL A 191 -21.00 14.02 -17.69
C VAL A 191 -22.17 13.04 -17.66
N LEU A 192 -21.98 11.86 -17.05
CA LEU A 192 -23.05 10.88 -16.88
C LEU A 192 -24.19 11.44 -16.03
N VAL A 193 -23.88 12.05 -14.87
CA VAL A 193 -24.90 12.66 -14.02
C VAL A 193 -25.71 13.72 -14.79
N GLU A 194 -25.05 14.61 -15.54
CA GLU A 194 -25.75 15.59 -16.39
C GLU A 194 -26.61 14.94 -17.48
N LEU A 195 -26.10 13.89 -18.13
CA LEU A 195 -26.84 13.15 -19.17
C LEU A 195 -28.14 12.55 -18.60
N PHE A 196 -28.07 11.92 -17.43
CA PHE A 196 -29.24 11.29 -16.82
C PHE A 196 -30.20 12.29 -16.18
N SER A 197 -29.70 13.33 -15.53
CA SER A 197 -30.53 14.40 -14.95
C SER A 197 -31.26 15.21 -16.03
N SER A 198 -30.75 15.26 -17.26
CA SER A 198 -31.44 15.90 -18.40
C SER A 198 -32.66 15.13 -18.93
N GLY A 199 -32.85 13.86 -18.52
CA GLY A 199 -33.91 13.00 -19.02
C GLY A 199 -33.67 12.44 -20.43
N THR A 200 -32.40 12.39 -20.88
CA THR A 200 -32.04 11.85 -22.20
C THR A 200 -32.51 10.39 -22.34
N ALA A 201 -33.24 10.10 -23.40
CA ALA A 201 -33.65 8.73 -23.74
C ALA A 201 -32.45 7.95 -24.29
N LEU A 202 -32.14 6.81 -23.69
CA LEU A 202 -31.07 5.95 -24.17
C LEU A 202 -31.58 5.00 -25.27
N PRO A 203 -30.72 4.63 -26.23
CA PRO A 203 -31.08 3.67 -27.26
C PRO A 203 -31.56 2.33 -26.69
N GLU A 204 -32.61 1.77 -27.28
CA GLU A 204 -33.16 0.46 -26.91
C GLU A 204 -32.44 -0.67 -27.65
N GLY A 205 -32.21 -1.80 -26.98
CA GLY A 205 -31.57 -2.98 -27.56
C GLY A 205 -30.73 -3.76 -26.54
N LYS A 206 -30.11 -4.86 -26.99
CA LYS A 206 -29.13 -5.57 -26.15
C LYS A 206 -27.84 -4.75 -26.10
N THR A 207 -27.40 -4.43 -24.89
CA THR A 207 -26.12 -3.76 -24.62
C THR A 207 -25.15 -4.71 -23.91
N LEU A 208 -23.92 -4.26 -23.65
CA LEU A 208 -23.07 -4.93 -22.67
C LEU A 208 -23.86 -5.12 -21.37
N GLN A 209 -23.83 -6.32 -20.79
CA GLN A 209 -24.61 -6.67 -19.59
C GLN A 209 -24.39 -5.63 -18.48
N ALA A 210 -23.12 -5.29 -18.26
CA ALA A 210 -22.69 -4.24 -17.35
C ALA A 210 -23.22 -2.85 -17.67
N THR A 211 -23.33 -2.49 -18.95
CA THR A 211 -23.92 -1.18 -19.34
C THR A 211 -25.40 -1.14 -19.00
N ALA A 212 -26.15 -2.22 -19.22
CA ALA A 212 -27.56 -2.27 -18.89
C ALA A 212 -27.77 -2.12 -17.37
N SER A 213 -27.03 -2.88 -16.56
CA SER A 213 -27.03 -2.75 -15.10
C SER A 213 -26.60 -1.36 -14.64
N PHE A 214 -25.54 -0.81 -15.24
CA PHE A 214 -24.96 0.49 -14.86
C PHE A 214 -25.93 1.64 -15.14
N VAL A 215 -26.58 1.62 -16.30
CA VAL A 215 -27.58 2.62 -16.70
C VAL A 215 -28.78 2.59 -15.76
N GLU A 216 -29.26 1.40 -15.37
CA GLU A 216 -30.38 1.26 -14.45
C GLU A 216 -30.01 1.83 -13.07
N ARG A 217 -28.82 1.47 -12.55
CA ARG A 217 -28.35 1.96 -11.25
C ARG A 217 -28.01 3.45 -11.25
N LEU A 218 -27.42 3.98 -12.33
CA LEU A 218 -27.17 5.42 -12.47
C LEU A 218 -28.44 6.26 -12.47
N LYS A 219 -29.53 5.77 -13.08
CA LYS A 219 -30.83 6.47 -13.04
C LYS A 219 -31.35 6.59 -11.61
N ILE A 220 -31.13 5.56 -10.78
CA ILE A 220 -31.53 5.54 -9.37
C ILE A 220 -30.60 6.46 -8.56
N PHE A 221 -29.28 6.26 -8.67
CA PHE A 221 -28.30 6.96 -7.83
C PHE A 221 -28.09 8.41 -8.24
N GLY A 222 -28.18 8.77 -9.51
CA GLY A 222 -28.00 10.16 -9.97
C GLY A 222 -28.98 11.12 -9.30
N ALA A 223 -30.27 10.76 -9.27
CA ALA A 223 -31.29 11.54 -8.59
C ALA A 223 -31.05 11.61 -7.07
N LYS A 224 -30.58 10.52 -6.46
CA LYS A 224 -30.30 10.47 -5.03
C LYS A 224 -29.07 11.28 -4.64
N VAL A 225 -27.99 11.21 -5.41
CA VAL A 225 -26.79 12.04 -5.27
C VAL A 225 -27.15 13.52 -5.35
N ASP A 226 -27.92 13.93 -6.36
CA ASP A 226 -28.36 15.32 -6.51
C ASP A 226 -29.26 15.76 -5.33
N SER A 227 -30.05 14.86 -4.76
CA SER A 227 -30.90 15.15 -3.58
C SER A 227 -30.07 15.37 -2.32
N VAL A 228 -29.18 14.41 -1.99
CA VAL A 228 -28.27 14.48 -0.83
C VAL A 228 -27.39 15.73 -0.91
N LEU A 229 -26.77 16.00 -2.06
CA LEU A 229 -25.93 17.19 -2.25
C LEU A 229 -26.72 18.49 -2.16
N ARG A 230 -27.96 18.53 -2.66
CA ARG A 230 -28.80 19.73 -2.57
C ARG A 230 -29.15 20.03 -1.12
N ALA A 231 -29.50 19.02 -0.32
CA ALA A 231 -29.74 19.19 1.12
C ALA A 231 -28.44 19.63 1.83
N GLY A 232 -27.33 18.93 1.54
CA GLY A 232 -26.01 19.14 2.14
C GLY A 232 -25.39 20.51 1.91
N ARG A 233 -25.57 21.11 0.72
CA ARG A 233 -25.02 22.44 0.39
C ARG A 233 -25.50 23.55 1.31
N SER A 234 -26.73 23.44 1.82
CA SER A 234 -27.29 24.40 2.78
C SER A 234 -27.13 23.94 4.23
N ASP A 235 -27.19 22.64 4.47
CA ASP A 235 -27.11 22.03 5.79
C ASP A 235 -26.51 20.61 5.65
N PRO A 236 -25.22 20.43 5.98
CA PRO A 236 -24.57 19.13 5.91
C PRO A 236 -25.28 18.04 6.71
N THR A 237 -25.92 18.39 7.84
CA THR A 237 -26.66 17.45 8.69
C THR A 237 -27.92 16.93 7.98
N ALA A 238 -28.62 17.81 7.26
CA ALA A 238 -29.77 17.40 6.45
C ALA A 238 -29.35 16.47 5.30
N GLY A 239 -28.22 16.76 4.65
CA GLY A 239 -27.62 15.87 3.66
C GLY A 239 -27.23 14.51 4.27
N ALA A 240 -26.61 14.52 5.45
CA ALA A 240 -26.22 13.31 6.16
C ALA A 240 -27.42 12.43 6.51
N ALA A 241 -28.49 13.00 7.06
CA ALA A 241 -29.72 12.26 7.36
C ALA A 241 -30.33 11.63 6.10
N GLU A 242 -30.27 12.34 4.96
CA GLU A 242 -30.75 11.81 3.69
C GLU A 242 -29.88 10.67 3.15
N LEU A 243 -28.56 10.76 3.35
CA LEU A 243 -27.59 9.72 3.00
C LEU A 243 -27.72 8.50 3.92
N GLU A 244 -27.93 8.68 5.22
CA GLU A 244 -28.17 7.57 6.16
C GLU A 244 -29.46 6.82 5.82
N SER A 245 -30.54 7.53 5.46
CA SER A 245 -31.77 6.90 4.97
C SER A 245 -31.50 6.08 3.71
N PHE A 246 -30.68 6.58 2.78
CA PHE A 246 -30.30 5.83 1.58
C PHE A 246 -29.52 4.55 1.91
N ILE A 247 -28.54 4.65 2.80
CA ILE A 247 -27.70 3.51 3.21
C ILE A 247 -28.57 2.47 3.92
N ALA A 248 -29.50 2.90 4.78
CA ALA A 248 -30.44 2.01 5.46
C ALA A 248 -31.40 1.31 4.50
N ASP A 249 -31.89 2.01 3.47
CA ASP A 249 -32.78 1.43 2.45
C ASP A 249 -32.04 0.46 1.51
N THR A 250 -30.76 0.74 1.22
CA THR A 250 -29.94 -0.04 0.27
C THR A 250 -29.32 -1.27 0.94
N GLY A 251 -28.87 -1.14 2.19
CA GLY A 251 -28.13 -2.17 2.92
C GLY A 251 -26.62 -2.14 2.66
N LEU A 252 -25.83 -2.28 3.73
CA LEU A 252 -24.34 -2.28 3.67
C LEU A 252 -23.75 -3.49 2.92
N ASP A 253 -24.55 -4.53 2.70
CA ASP A 253 -24.19 -5.72 1.93
C ASP A 253 -24.12 -5.45 0.42
N GLN A 254 -24.80 -4.42 -0.08
CA GLN A 254 -24.77 -4.00 -1.47
C GLN A 254 -23.53 -3.13 -1.77
N LYS A 255 -22.35 -3.72 -1.61
CA LYS A 255 -21.05 -3.00 -1.67
C LYS A 255 -20.87 -2.19 -2.95
N GLU A 256 -21.17 -2.79 -4.11
CA GLU A 256 -21.00 -2.13 -5.42
C GLU A 256 -21.90 -0.90 -5.59
N ASP A 257 -23.09 -0.92 -5.00
CA ASP A 257 -24.04 0.18 -5.08
C ASP A 257 -23.63 1.36 -4.21
N ILE A 258 -23.20 1.07 -2.99
CA ILE A 258 -22.66 2.08 -2.07
C ILE A 258 -21.39 2.69 -2.66
N LYS A 259 -20.51 1.87 -3.22
CA LYS A 259 -19.29 2.32 -3.89
C LYS A 259 -19.58 3.27 -5.05
N LEU A 260 -20.47 2.85 -5.95
CA LEU A 260 -20.89 3.67 -7.08
C LEU A 260 -21.52 4.99 -6.61
N PHE A 261 -22.36 4.96 -5.58
CA PHE A 261 -22.94 6.17 -5.00
C PHE A 261 -21.85 7.12 -4.52
N PHE A 262 -20.90 6.67 -3.70
CA PHE A 262 -19.85 7.53 -3.15
C PHE A 262 -18.90 8.08 -4.22
N ASP A 263 -18.59 7.31 -5.26
CA ASP A 263 -17.81 7.78 -6.41
C ASP A 263 -18.53 8.92 -7.15
N LEU A 264 -19.83 8.76 -7.42
CA LEU A 264 -20.65 9.80 -8.06
C LEU A 264 -20.82 11.02 -7.16
N PHE A 265 -21.02 10.78 -5.86
CA PHE A 265 -21.22 11.79 -4.84
C PHE A 265 -20.02 12.73 -4.74
N LYS A 266 -18.81 12.15 -4.61
CA LYS A 266 -17.54 12.90 -4.57
C LYS A 266 -17.30 13.67 -5.87
N ASP A 267 -17.44 13.00 -7.01
CA ASP A 267 -17.12 13.61 -8.31
C ASP A 267 -18.10 14.73 -8.68
N ARG A 268 -19.34 14.69 -8.19
CA ARG A 268 -20.36 15.69 -8.48
C ARG A 268 -20.09 17.02 -7.75
N ASP A 269 -19.72 16.97 -6.47
CA ASP A 269 -19.40 18.15 -5.66
C ASP A 269 -18.53 17.74 -4.47
N GLN A 270 -17.22 17.74 -4.67
CA GLN A 270 -16.25 17.23 -3.68
C GLN A 270 -16.39 17.90 -2.32
N LYS A 271 -16.66 19.22 -2.28
CA LYS A 271 -16.78 19.95 -1.01
C LYS A 271 -18.04 19.55 -0.27
N ALA A 272 -19.20 19.61 -0.93
CA ALA A 272 -20.46 19.23 -0.29
C ALA A 272 -20.47 17.73 0.09
N ALA A 273 -19.82 16.88 -0.71
CA ALA A 273 -19.65 15.47 -0.40
C ALA A 273 -18.87 15.27 0.90
N LYS A 274 -17.72 15.95 1.04
CA LYS A 274 -16.93 15.94 2.26
C LYS A 274 -17.74 16.40 3.48
N ASP A 275 -18.36 17.57 3.39
CA ASP A 275 -19.10 18.17 4.51
C ASP A 275 -20.25 17.24 4.98
N VAL A 276 -20.97 16.62 4.04
CA VAL A 276 -22.05 15.67 4.33
C VAL A 276 -21.53 14.35 4.89
N THR A 277 -20.48 13.77 4.30
CA THR A 277 -19.88 12.52 4.81
C THR A 277 -19.37 12.71 6.23
N PHE A 278 -18.74 13.84 6.53
CA PHE A 278 -18.32 14.15 7.91
C PHE A 278 -19.49 14.38 8.86
N ALA A 279 -20.66 14.81 8.37
CA ALA A 279 -21.86 14.96 9.19
C ALA A 279 -22.60 13.64 9.48
N LEU A 280 -22.22 12.51 8.86
CA LEU A 280 -22.75 11.19 9.20
C LEU A 280 -22.43 10.80 10.64
N SER A 281 -23.27 9.95 11.24
CA SER A 281 -22.98 9.35 12.55
C SER A 281 -21.72 8.49 12.50
N ASN A 282 -21.06 8.37 13.66
CA ASN A 282 -19.84 7.55 13.80
C ASN A 282 -20.15 6.09 13.47
N GLU A 283 -21.31 5.59 13.91
CA GLU A 283 -21.78 4.23 13.63
C GLU A 283 -21.94 3.97 12.13
N THR A 284 -22.48 4.94 11.39
CA THR A 284 -22.59 4.84 9.92
C THR A 284 -21.21 4.81 9.27
N ILE A 285 -20.30 5.70 9.65
CA ILE A 285 -18.93 5.72 9.09
C ILE A 285 -18.19 4.42 9.39
N GLN A 286 -18.29 3.91 10.62
CA GLN A 286 -17.71 2.63 11.00
C GLN A 286 -18.28 1.47 10.15
N GLY A 287 -19.60 1.46 9.92
CA GLY A 287 -20.23 0.49 9.03
C GLY A 287 -19.79 0.60 7.57
N LEU A 288 -19.47 1.81 7.10
CA LEU A 288 -19.03 2.08 5.72
C LEU A 288 -17.56 1.73 5.46
N MET A 289 -16.74 1.53 6.50
CA MET A 289 -15.34 1.12 6.34
C MET A 289 -15.19 -0.23 5.63
N ILE A 290 -16.17 -1.12 5.72
CA ILE A 290 -16.14 -2.44 5.07
C ILE A 290 -16.52 -2.38 3.57
N PRO A 291 -17.63 -1.71 3.16
CA PRO A 291 -17.98 -1.63 1.74
C PRO A 291 -17.18 -0.60 0.96
N VAL A 292 -16.76 0.51 1.56
CA VAL A 292 -16.16 1.66 0.83
C VAL A 292 -14.94 2.30 1.53
N PRO A 293 -13.94 1.51 1.99
CA PRO A 293 -12.77 2.04 2.69
C PRO A 293 -11.96 3.04 1.86
N PHE A 294 -11.87 2.83 0.54
CA PHE A 294 -11.17 3.72 -0.38
C PHE A 294 -11.89 5.06 -0.52
N GLN A 295 -13.20 5.05 -0.75
CA GLN A 295 -13.97 6.28 -0.95
C GLN A 295 -13.90 7.18 0.28
N LEU A 296 -14.09 6.63 1.48
CA LEU A 296 -13.99 7.39 2.73
C LEU A 296 -12.63 8.09 2.85
N ARG A 297 -11.54 7.39 2.57
CA ARG A 297 -10.17 7.95 2.61
C ARG A 297 -9.86 8.94 1.49
N THR A 298 -10.68 9.01 0.44
CA THR A 298 -10.56 10.04 -0.61
C THR A 298 -11.50 11.24 -0.41
N ILE A 299 -12.43 11.15 0.54
CA ILE A 299 -13.42 12.19 0.84
C ILE A 299 -13.06 12.92 2.13
N LEU A 300 -12.71 12.17 3.19
CA LEU A 300 -12.35 12.69 4.50
C LEU A 300 -10.84 12.80 4.64
N ASP A 301 -10.39 13.82 5.36
CA ASP A 301 -8.99 13.95 5.75
C ASP A 301 -8.67 13.00 6.93
N PRO A 302 -7.39 12.71 7.22
CA PRO A 302 -7.00 11.76 8.26
C PRO A 302 -7.61 12.03 9.64
N GLU A 303 -7.53 13.25 10.14
CA GLU A 303 -8.07 13.63 11.46
C GLU A 303 -9.59 13.43 11.54
N GLU A 304 -10.30 13.77 10.46
CA GLU A 304 -11.75 13.64 10.38
C GLU A 304 -12.18 12.18 10.42
N LEU A 305 -11.52 11.30 9.66
CA LEU A 305 -11.82 9.88 9.66
C LEU A 305 -11.48 9.25 11.02
N LEU A 306 -10.29 9.54 11.58
CA LEU A 306 -9.87 8.99 12.87
C LEU A 306 -10.84 9.35 14.00
N SER A 307 -11.30 10.60 14.07
CA SER A 307 -12.33 11.01 15.04
C SER A 307 -13.64 10.23 14.86
N LYS A 308 -14.08 10.00 13.61
CA LYS A 308 -15.27 9.17 13.34
C LYS A 308 -15.10 7.70 13.73
N LEU A 309 -13.88 7.19 13.69
CA LEU A 309 -13.55 5.84 14.16
C LEU A 309 -13.33 5.78 15.69
N GLY A 310 -13.34 6.91 16.39
CA GLY A 310 -13.08 7.00 17.83
C GLY A 310 -11.61 6.83 18.19
N ILE A 311 -10.70 7.10 17.24
CA ILE A 311 -9.25 7.08 17.43
C ILE A 311 -8.81 8.49 17.84
N GLU A 312 -8.92 8.80 19.13
CA GLU A 312 -8.59 10.12 19.69
C GLU A 312 -7.62 9.99 20.88
N SER A 313 -6.77 11.01 21.07
CA SER A 313 -5.73 10.97 22.10
C SER A 313 -6.30 11.13 23.52
N ASP A 314 -7.37 11.89 23.68
CA ASP A 314 -8.06 12.10 24.96
C ASP A 314 -9.28 11.19 25.18
N ALA A 315 -9.49 10.19 24.30
CA ALA A 315 -10.59 9.26 24.43
C ALA A 315 -10.52 8.48 25.76
N ALA A 316 -11.56 8.65 26.59
CA ALA A 316 -11.70 7.97 27.87
C ALA A 316 -12.03 6.47 27.71
N ASN A 317 -12.62 6.06 26.59
CA ASN A 317 -12.98 4.67 26.32
C ASN A 317 -11.94 3.98 25.44
N GLN A 318 -11.03 3.23 26.06
CA GLN A 318 -10.01 2.47 25.34
C GLN A 318 -10.57 1.45 24.36
N SER A 319 -11.72 0.82 24.64
CA SER A 319 -12.27 -0.16 23.70
C SER A 319 -12.68 0.49 22.39
N SER A 320 -13.17 1.74 22.43
CA SER A 320 -13.49 2.50 21.23
C SER A 320 -12.24 2.78 20.39
N VAL A 321 -11.14 3.19 21.03
CA VAL A 321 -9.87 3.46 20.32
C VAL A 321 -9.35 2.17 19.70
N ARG A 322 -9.37 1.06 20.45
CA ARG A 322 -8.93 -0.25 19.98
C ARG A 322 -9.72 -0.73 18.77
N ASP A 323 -11.05 -0.67 18.87
CA ASP A 323 -11.95 -1.16 17.83
C ASP A 323 -11.86 -0.25 16.59
N GLY A 324 -11.64 1.06 16.78
CA GLY A 324 -11.34 2.01 15.69
C GLY A 324 -10.02 1.71 14.98
N ILE A 325 -8.93 1.47 15.74
CA ILE A 325 -7.62 1.05 15.19
C ILE A 325 -7.78 -0.24 14.38
N ALA A 326 -8.47 -1.23 14.94
CA ALA A 326 -8.70 -2.50 14.25
C ALA A 326 -9.41 -2.27 12.91
N LEU A 327 -10.49 -1.49 12.91
CA LEU A 327 -11.24 -1.17 11.69
C LEU A 327 -10.41 -0.41 10.66
N LEU A 328 -9.57 0.53 11.08
CA LEU A 328 -8.69 1.29 10.17
C LEU A 328 -7.64 0.40 9.49
N VAL A 329 -7.08 -0.56 10.23
CA VAL A 329 -6.00 -1.44 9.76
C VAL A 329 -6.53 -2.64 8.98
N GLU A 330 -7.61 -3.26 9.44
CA GLU A 330 -8.18 -4.47 8.84
C GLU A 330 -8.97 -4.17 7.55
N GLU A 331 -9.49 -2.95 7.39
CA GLU A 331 -10.19 -2.50 6.18
C GLU A 331 -9.38 -1.42 5.42
N PRO A 332 -8.24 -1.78 4.79
CA PRO A 332 -7.43 -0.86 4.02
C PRO A 332 -8.13 -0.44 2.73
N SER A 333 -7.72 0.68 2.13
CA SER A 333 -8.29 1.15 0.86
C SER A 333 -7.95 0.27 -0.34
N GLY A 334 -6.95 -0.61 -0.22
CA GLY A 334 -6.36 -1.27 -1.39
C GLY A 334 -5.17 -0.53 -1.99
N ASN A 335 -4.84 0.66 -1.49
CA ASN A 335 -3.79 1.53 -2.03
C ASN A 335 -2.98 2.19 -0.90
N PHE A 336 -1.72 1.78 -0.76
CA PHE A 336 -0.84 2.31 0.28
C PHE A 336 -0.68 3.83 0.25
N GLN A 337 -0.63 4.45 -0.94
CA GLN A 337 -0.48 5.92 -1.02
C GLN A 337 -1.72 6.65 -0.47
N VAL A 338 -2.88 6.00 -0.50
CA VAL A 338 -4.10 6.52 0.12
C VAL A 338 -4.13 6.21 1.62
N ASP A 339 -3.60 5.07 2.05
CA ASP A 339 -3.63 4.63 3.46
C ASP A 339 -2.53 5.29 4.33
N GLU A 340 -1.36 5.61 3.76
CA GLU A 340 -0.17 6.14 4.46
C GLU A 340 -0.49 7.37 5.35
N PRO A 341 -1.22 8.40 4.87
CA PRO A 341 -1.55 9.57 5.71
C PRO A 341 -2.41 9.23 6.94
N PHE A 342 -3.29 8.24 6.83
CA PHE A 342 -4.17 7.81 7.92
C PHE A 342 -3.41 7.00 8.97
N LEU A 343 -2.48 6.14 8.53
CA LEU A 343 -1.58 5.44 9.43
C LEU A 343 -0.67 6.41 10.18
N ALA A 344 -0.10 7.41 9.48
CA ALA A 344 0.73 8.44 10.10
C ALA A 344 -0.04 9.24 11.17
N ALA A 345 -1.27 9.64 10.88
CA ALA A 345 -2.14 10.31 11.86
C ALA A 345 -2.48 9.40 13.05
N MET A 346 -2.73 8.11 12.81
CA MET A 346 -3.00 7.14 13.88
C MET A 346 -1.79 6.97 14.80
N PHE A 347 -0.58 6.89 14.23
CA PHE A 347 0.66 6.85 15.01
C PHE A 347 0.85 8.10 15.87
N GLN A 348 0.51 9.28 15.34
CA GLN A 348 0.54 10.52 16.11
C GLN A 348 -0.42 10.49 17.29
N VAL A 349 -1.67 10.04 17.09
CA VAL A 349 -2.64 9.90 18.18
C VAL A 349 -2.14 8.93 19.26
N VAL A 350 -1.59 7.78 18.86
CA VAL A 350 -1.02 6.81 19.81
C VAL A 350 0.20 7.37 20.53
N ALA A 351 1.01 8.19 19.85
CA ALA A 351 2.14 8.86 20.48
C ALA A 351 1.69 9.84 21.57
N GLU A 352 0.68 10.65 21.30
CA GLU A 352 0.08 11.57 22.28
C GLU A 352 -0.46 10.80 23.50
N ARG A 353 -1.16 9.68 23.28
CA ARG A 353 -1.61 8.81 24.39
C ARG A 353 -0.45 8.26 25.21
N ALA A 354 0.65 7.89 24.55
CA ALA A 354 1.85 7.37 25.21
C ALA A 354 2.62 8.45 25.99
N GLU A 355 2.44 9.73 25.69
CA GLU A 355 2.99 10.83 26.50
C GLU A 355 2.24 10.94 27.84
N ASP A 356 0.93 10.71 27.84
CA ASP A 356 0.08 10.79 29.03
C ASP A 356 0.12 9.50 29.87
N ASP A 357 -0.13 8.34 29.27
CA ASP A 357 -0.09 7.03 29.93
C ASP A 357 0.53 5.94 29.00
N PRO A 358 1.87 5.76 29.05
CA PRO A 358 2.57 4.76 28.26
C PRO A 358 2.10 3.32 28.56
N LEU A 359 1.71 3.02 29.81
CA LEU A 359 1.32 1.67 30.22
C LEU A 359 -0.07 1.30 29.69
N GLU A 360 -1.02 2.22 29.85
CA GLU A 360 -2.35 2.09 29.27
C GLU A 360 -2.28 1.94 27.75
N THR A 361 -1.41 2.73 27.11
CA THR A 361 -1.18 2.66 25.66
C THR A 361 -0.56 1.31 25.26
N ALA A 362 0.41 0.77 26.01
CA ALA A 362 0.97 -0.55 25.74
C ALA A 362 -0.09 -1.67 25.76
N LEU A 363 -1.02 -1.62 26.73
CA LEU A 363 -2.14 -2.56 26.83
C LEU A 363 -3.08 -2.45 25.62
N LEU A 364 -3.43 -1.22 25.21
CA LEU A 364 -4.23 -0.97 24.03
C LEU A 364 -3.61 -1.60 22.76
N LEU A 365 -2.30 -1.45 22.58
CA LEU A 365 -1.61 -1.96 21.41
C LEU A 365 -1.54 -3.49 21.38
N MET A 366 -1.37 -4.16 22.53
CA MET A 366 -1.35 -5.62 22.58
C MET A 366 -2.67 -6.27 22.15
N ASP A 367 -3.80 -5.59 22.39
CA ASP A 367 -5.13 -6.10 22.08
C ASP A 367 -5.65 -5.64 20.70
N SER A 368 -4.81 -5.01 19.86
CA SER A 368 -5.17 -4.53 18.52
C SER A 368 -4.22 -5.04 17.44
N PRO A 369 -4.64 -5.08 16.16
CA PRO A 369 -3.77 -5.46 15.03
C PRO A 369 -2.80 -4.34 14.64
N PHE A 370 -2.21 -3.65 15.61
CA PHE A 370 -1.50 -2.40 15.40
C PHE A 370 -0.13 -2.59 14.70
N PRO A 371 0.17 -1.81 13.63
CA PRO A 371 1.43 -1.95 12.89
C PRO A 371 2.62 -1.34 13.65
N LEU A 372 3.19 -2.12 14.58
CA LEU A 372 4.27 -1.70 15.48
C LEU A 372 5.53 -1.17 14.78
N GLU A 373 5.95 -1.77 13.65
CA GLU A 373 7.12 -1.29 12.93
C GLU A 373 6.93 0.16 12.45
N GLY A 374 5.75 0.47 11.88
CA GLY A 374 5.42 1.81 11.40
C GLY A 374 5.44 2.82 12.54
N MET A 375 4.93 2.45 13.71
CA MET A 375 4.97 3.29 14.92
C MET A 375 6.41 3.57 15.38
N ILE A 376 7.28 2.57 15.43
CA ILE A 376 8.68 2.78 15.87
C ILE A 376 9.41 3.75 14.91
N LEU A 377 9.15 3.64 13.61
CA LEU A 377 9.75 4.49 12.60
C LEU A 377 9.17 5.91 12.60
N ALA A 378 7.85 6.06 12.73
CA ALA A 378 7.18 7.35 12.70
C ALA A 378 7.32 8.13 14.02
N GLN A 379 7.31 7.43 15.16
CA GLN A 379 7.22 8.01 16.50
C GLN A 379 8.20 7.33 17.48
N PRO A 380 9.52 7.44 17.25
CA PRO A 380 10.53 6.68 17.99
C PRO A 380 10.53 6.95 19.49
N ALA A 381 10.35 8.20 19.92
CA ALA A 381 10.35 8.55 21.34
C ALA A 381 9.15 7.94 22.09
N ALA A 382 7.95 8.02 21.50
CA ALA A 382 6.75 7.42 22.07
C ALA A 382 6.83 5.89 22.07
N ALA A 383 7.34 5.28 21.01
CA ALA A 383 7.59 3.83 20.96
C ALA A 383 8.51 3.40 22.11
N SER A 384 9.65 4.07 22.34
CA SER A 384 10.52 3.79 23.49
C SER A 384 9.80 3.90 24.83
N SER A 385 8.93 4.90 24.99
CA SER A 385 8.14 5.08 26.21
C SER A 385 7.20 3.90 26.46
N ILE A 386 6.49 3.45 25.42
CA ILE A 386 5.59 2.28 25.45
C ILE A 386 6.36 1.00 25.81
N PHE A 387 7.48 0.71 25.15
CA PHE A 387 8.23 -0.51 25.44
C PHE A 387 8.88 -0.51 26.83
N LYS A 388 9.15 0.68 27.41
CA LYS A 388 9.69 0.84 28.77
C LYS A 388 8.63 0.82 29.86
N SER A 389 7.35 0.99 29.53
CA SER A 389 6.28 1.18 30.50
C SER A 389 6.12 -0.04 31.42
N ASP A 390 6.20 -1.23 30.84
CA ASP A 390 6.24 -2.50 31.53
C ASP A 390 7.04 -3.52 30.71
N ARG A 391 7.94 -4.23 31.39
CA ARG A 391 8.86 -5.17 30.74
C ARG A 391 8.14 -6.37 30.14
N GLU A 392 7.13 -6.93 30.80
CA GLU A 392 6.40 -8.09 30.28
C GLU A 392 5.60 -7.71 29.03
N PHE A 393 4.96 -6.54 29.04
CA PHE A 393 4.24 -6.03 27.87
C PHE A 393 5.17 -5.66 26.72
N GLY A 394 6.30 -5.01 27.00
CA GLY A 394 7.30 -4.73 25.96
C GLY A 394 7.80 -6.00 25.26
N LEU A 395 8.10 -7.05 26.02
CA LEU A 395 8.50 -8.35 25.45
C LEU A 395 7.35 -9.02 24.68
N ALA A 396 6.12 -8.93 25.19
CA ALA A 396 4.95 -9.47 24.52
C ALA A 396 4.66 -8.76 23.19
N LEU A 397 4.82 -7.44 23.11
CA LEU A 397 4.69 -6.67 21.87
C LEU A 397 5.69 -7.13 20.80
N VAL A 398 6.95 -7.34 21.18
CA VAL A 398 7.96 -7.89 20.25
C VAL A 398 7.59 -9.31 19.83
N ARG A 399 7.25 -10.18 20.78
CA ARG A 399 6.99 -11.59 20.49
C ARG A 399 5.73 -11.83 19.66
N ASN A 400 4.68 -11.03 19.90
CA ASN A 400 3.39 -11.14 19.23
C ASN A 400 3.32 -10.29 17.95
N SER A 401 4.42 -9.65 17.56
CA SER A 401 4.51 -8.93 16.30
C SER A 401 4.24 -9.85 15.10
N ASP A 402 3.81 -9.25 13.98
CA ASP A 402 3.45 -9.99 12.78
C ASP A 402 4.64 -10.81 12.25
N SER A 403 4.52 -12.13 12.31
CA SER A 403 5.61 -13.06 11.95
C SER A 403 6.07 -12.99 10.50
N LEU A 404 5.28 -12.40 9.60
CA LEU A 404 5.59 -12.34 8.18
C LEU A 404 6.13 -10.97 7.76
N ILE A 405 5.49 -9.91 8.24
CA ILE A 405 5.75 -8.54 7.81
C ILE A 405 6.75 -7.85 8.72
N ALA A 406 6.54 -7.98 10.02
CA ALA A 406 7.32 -7.32 11.05
C ALA A 406 7.73 -8.32 12.14
N PRO A 407 8.49 -9.38 11.80
CA PRO A 407 8.79 -10.45 12.74
C PRO A 407 9.56 -9.92 13.97
N PRO A 408 9.59 -10.68 15.08
CA PRO A 408 10.16 -10.20 16.34
C PRO A 408 11.59 -9.61 16.22
N TRP A 409 12.47 -10.26 15.45
CA TRP A 409 13.83 -9.76 15.23
C TRP A 409 13.89 -8.45 14.42
N ARG A 410 12.90 -8.19 13.56
CA ARG A 410 12.78 -6.92 12.84
C ARG A 410 12.28 -5.80 13.75
N ILE A 411 11.37 -6.10 14.68
CA ILE A 411 10.98 -5.14 15.72
C ILE A 411 12.20 -4.83 16.61
N MET A 412 12.93 -5.85 17.06
CA MET A 412 14.18 -5.65 17.81
C MET A 412 15.17 -4.79 17.04
N TYR A 413 15.35 -5.05 15.74
CA TYR A 413 16.20 -4.24 14.88
C TYR A 413 15.79 -2.76 14.84
N ARG A 414 14.48 -2.46 14.72
CA ARG A 414 14.01 -1.07 14.79
C ARG A 414 14.27 -0.45 16.16
N LEU A 415 14.04 -1.21 17.23
CA LEU A 415 14.34 -0.75 18.59
C LEU A 415 15.83 -0.47 18.79
N VAL A 416 16.75 -1.21 18.16
CA VAL A 416 18.18 -0.88 18.18
C VAL A 416 18.43 0.53 17.66
N LYS A 417 17.75 0.95 16.58
CA LYS A 417 17.91 2.30 16.00
C LYS A 417 17.23 3.41 16.79
N THR A 418 16.29 3.04 17.66
CA THR A 418 15.46 3.97 18.42
C THR A 418 15.93 4.13 19.86
N ASP A 419 16.28 3.03 20.52
CA ASP A 419 16.80 2.97 21.88
C ASP A 419 17.69 1.72 22.08
N PRO A 420 19.01 1.84 21.80
CA PRO A 420 19.95 0.73 21.89
C PRO A 420 19.97 0.03 23.26
N SER A 421 19.84 0.79 24.35
CA SER A 421 19.91 0.23 25.71
C SER A 421 18.65 -0.58 26.06
N LEU A 422 17.47 -0.08 25.69
CA LEU A 422 16.23 -0.84 25.80
C LEU A 422 16.31 -2.14 25.00
N ALA A 423 16.74 -2.06 23.73
CA ALA A 423 16.87 -3.22 22.87
C ALA A 423 17.85 -4.25 23.47
N ALA A 424 18.98 -3.82 24.03
CA ALA A 424 19.95 -4.70 24.70
C ALA A 424 19.32 -5.43 25.90
N GLY A 425 18.66 -4.70 26.80
CA GLY A 425 18.01 -5.27 27.97
C GLY A 425 16.88 -6.26 27.61
N MET A 426 16.11 -5.96 26.56
CA MET A 426 15.08 -6.87 26.06
C MET A 426 15.67 -8.14 25.44
N LEU A 427 16.72 -8.02 24.62
CA LEU A 427 17.40 -9.17 24.02
C LEU A 427 17.99 -10.10 25.09
N ALA A 428 18.59 -9.52 26.14
CA ALA A 428 19.11 -10.27 27.27
C ALA A 428 18.01 -11.03 28.02
N GLU A 429 16.85 -10.41 28.23
CA GLU A 429 15.71 -11.06 28.88
C GLU A 429 15.10 -12.17 28.00
N PHE A 430 15.01 -11.99 26.68
CA PHE A 430 14.63 -13.06 25.75
C PHE A 430 15.57 -14.28 25.86
N GLN A 431 16.88 -14.03 25.97
CA GLN A 431 17.84 -15.10 26.20
C GLN A 431 17.60 -15.84 27.51
N ARG A 432 17.31 -15.12 28.61
CA ARG A 432 17.01 -15.74 29.92
C ARG A 432 15.75 -16.61 29.87
N ARG A 433 14.80 -16.28 28.98
CA ARG A 433 13.57 -17.05 28.73
C ARG A 433 13.76 -18.22 27.77
N GLY A 434 14.98 -18.42 27.25
CA GLY A 434 15.30 -19.51 26.33
C GLY A 434 14.91 -19.23 24.87
N GLU A 435 14.67 -17.98 24.49
CA GLU A 435 14.33 -17.58 23.12
C GLU A 435 15.57 -17.41 22.24
N ALA A 436 16.46 -18.41 22.23
CA ALA A 436 17.78 -18.34 21.59
C ALA A 436 17.72 -18.05 20.08
N VAL A 437 16.68 -18.53 19.38
CA VAL A 437 16.49 -18.26 17.94
C VAL A 437 16.22 -16.78 17.70
N LEU A 438 15.29 -16.17 18.45
CA LEU A 438 14.99 -14.74 18.36
C LEU A 438 16.25 -13.91 18.59
N VAL A 439 17.05 -14.30 19.60
CA VAL A 439 18.30 -13.62 19.94
C VAL A 439 19.29 -13.70 18.79
N ALA A 440 19.51 -14.90 18.25
CA ALA A 440 20.43 -15.13 17.14
C ALA A 440 20.03 -14.37 15.87
N GLU A 441 18.74 -14.36 15.53
CA GLU A 441 18.17 -13.64 14.39
C GLU A 441 18.28 -12.13 14.56
N SER A 442 17.99 -11.60 15.75
CA SER A 442 18.06 -10.15 16.02
C SER A 442 19.48 -9.62 15.87
N LEU A 443 20.49 -10.37 16.33
CA LEU A 443 21.89 -10.00 16.14
C LEU A 443 22.29 -10.07 14.65
N ALA A 444 21.88 -11.13 13.96
CA ALA A 444 22.19 -11.34 12.54
C ALA A 444 21.51 -10.32 11.62
N TYR A 445 20.40 -9.71 12.05
CA TYR A 445 19.69 -8.72 11.25
C TYR A 445 20.52 -7.47 10.93
N LEU A 446 21.55 -7.19 11.75
CA LEU A 446 22.51 -6.11 11.52
C LEU A 446 23.41 -6.37 10.30
N ALA A 447 23.50 -7.59 9.80
CA ALA A 447 24.63 -8.04 8.99
C ALA A 447 24.97 -7.17 7.77
N TYR A 448 23.97 -6.57 7.14
CA TYR A 448 24.16 -5.77 5.93
C TYR A 448 24.11 -4.26 6.17
N ASP A 449 23.97 -3.77 7.40
CA ASP A 449 23.74 -2.35 7.65
C ASP A 449 24.85 -1.47 7.09
N LYS A 450 26.12 -1.90 7.19
CA LYS A 450 27.24 -1.17 6.60
C LYS A 450 27.11 -1.06 5.08
N ASP A 451 26.94 -2.20 4.39
CA ASP A 451 26.82 -2.24 2.92
C ASP A 451 25.58 -1.44 2.46
N ARG A 452 24.45 -1.56 3.16
CA ARG A 452 23.21 -0.85 2.85
C ARG A 452 23.34 0.66 3.04
N GLN A 453 23.97 1.10 4.12
CA GLN A 453 24.17 2.52 4.39
C GLN A 453 25.13 3.16 3.37
N GLU A 454 26.14 2.43 2.91
CA GLU A 454 27.03 2.86 1.81
C GLU A 454 26.27 3.04 0.49
N ARG A 455 25.22 2.25 0.25
CA ARG A 455 24.37 2.33 -0.95
C ARG A 455 23.27 3.39 -0.88
N SER A 456 22.70 3.61 0.31
CA SER A 456 21.74 4.70 0.52
C SER A 456 21.79 5.25 1.93
N SER A 457 22.06 6.55 2.03
CA SER A 457 22.05 7.29 3.29
C SER A 457 20.65 7.64 3.80
N LEU A 458 19.58 7.36 3.02
CA LEU A 458 18.19 7.63 3.44
C LEU A 458 17.54 6.45 4.14
N LEU A 459 18.19 5.29 4.16
CA LEU A 459 17.70 4.15 4.92
C LEU A 459 17.75 4.48 6.42
N PRO A 460 16.74 4.09 7.22
CA PRO A 460 16.73 4.24 8.67
C PRO A 460 17.69 3.24 9.32
N ILE A 461 18.98 3.43 9.08
CA ILE A 461 20.13 2.63 9.52
C ILE A 461 21.10 3.55 10.24
N SER A 462 21.59 3.10 11.39
CA SER A 462 22.60 3.79 12.18
C SER A 462 23.62 2.78 12.71
N LEU A 463 24.84 2.83 12.17
CA LEU A 463 25.97 2.02 12.64
C LEU A 463 26.48 2.50 14.01
N GLU A 464 26.25 3.77 14.34
CA GLU A 464 26.53 4.31 15.68
C GLU A 464 25.62 3.65 16.72
N ASP A 465 24.33 3.54 16.43
CA ASP A 465 23.37 2.91 17.34
C ASP A 465 23.56 1.39 17.44
N ASP A 466 24.04 0.74 16.37
CA ASP A 466 24.51 -0.65 16.46
C ASP A 466 25.68 -0.80 17.44
N GLY A 467 26.65 0.12 17.37
CA GLY A 467 27.76 0.16 18.31
C GLY A 467 27.28 0.33 19.74
N ARG A 468 26.38 1.28 19.98
CA ARG A 468 25.77 1.54 21.30
C ARG A 468 24.99 0.34 21.83
N PHE A 469 24.33 -0.40 20.95
CA PHE A 469 23.61 -1.62 21.32
C PHE A 469 24.56 -2.75 21.74
N LEU A 470 25.64 -2.97 20.98
CA LEU A 470 26.68 -3.94 21.36
C LEU A 470 27.39 -3.56 22.65
N ASP A 471 27.69 -2.27 22.85
CA ASP A 471 28.25 -1.72 24.09
C ASP A 471 27.30 -1.93 25.28
N ALA A 472 26.00 -1.69 25.10
CA ALA A 472 25.00 -1.96 26.14
C ALA A 472 24.96 -3.44 26.53
N LEU A 473 24.91 -4.36 25.56
CA LEU A 473 24.98 -5.80 25.82
C LEU A 473 26.27 -6.20 26.55
N PHE A 474 27.41 -5.64 26.15
CA PHE A 474 28.69 -5.88 26.78
C PHE A 474 28.73 -5.40 28.24
N LYS A 475 28.19 -4.21 28.51
CA LYS A 475 28.14 -3.64 29.87
C LYS A 475 27.17 -4.38 30.78
N GLU A 476 26.04 -4.83 30.26
CA GLU A 476 24.99 -5.49 31.04
C GLU A 476 25.28 -6.97 31.31
N GLU A 477 25.68 -7.73 30.29
CA GLU A 477 25.80 -9.19 30.36
C GLU A 477 27.26 -9.69 30.30
N GLY A 478 28.20 -8.85 29.87
CA GLY A 478 29.64 -9.13 29.87
C GLY A 478 30.19 -9.80 28.61
N ALA A 479 31.52 -9.84 28.52
CA ALA A 479 32.27 -10.30 27.35
C ALA A 479 31.96 -11.75 26.92
N GLU A 480 31.88 -12.65 27.90
CA GLU A 480 31.67 -14.08 27.65
C GLU A 480 30.24 -14.36 27.16
N TRP A 481 29.26 -13.64 27.72
CA TRP A 481 27.88 -13.74 27.27
C TRP A 481 27.74 -13.27 25.82
N LEU A 482 28.28 -12.09 25.51
CA LEU A 482 28.17 -11.52 24.16
C LEU A 482 28.89 -12.39 23.12
N ALA A 483 30.09 -12.89 23.45
CA ALA A 483 30.81 -13.80 22.58
C ALA A 483 30.04 -15.10 22.31
N ALA A 484 29.40 -15.69 23.34
CA ALA A 484 28.62 -16.90 23.18
C ALA A 484 27.40 -16.67 22.26
N ARG A 485 26.66 -15.57 22.47
CA ARG A 485 25.48 -15.23 21.66
C ARG A 485 25.83 -14.90 20.21
N LEU A 486 26.91 -14.16 19.97
CA LEU A 486 27.41 -13.93 18.63
C LEU A 486 27.86 -15.25 17.98
N SER A 487 28.52 -16.14 18.71
CA SER A 487 28.96 -17.45 18.18
C SER A 487 27.76 -18.32 17.75
N GLU A 488 26.68 -18.32 18.53
CA GLU A 488 25.44 -19.02 18.20
C GLU A 488 24.76 -18.44 16.96
N SER A 489 24.68 -17.10 16.87
CA SER A 489 24.19 -16.39 15.67
C SER A 489 25.01 -16.72 14.43
N VAL A 490 26.34 -16.70 14.54
CA VAL A 490 27.27 -17.05 13.46
C VAL A 490 27.12 -18.51 13.03
N GLU A 491 27.00 -19.45 13.97
CA GLU A 491 26.83 -20.87 13.64
C GLU A 491 25.49 -21.14 12.95
N LEU A 492 24.40 -20.50 13.41
CA LEU A 492 23.10 -20.56 12.73
C LEU A 492 23.23 -20.13 11.26
N TYR A 493 23.83 -18.97 11.01
CA TYR A 493 23.96 -18.46 9.65
C TYR A 493 25.01 -19.18 8.82
N ARG A 494 26.04 -19.80 9.42
CA ARG A 494 26.96 -20.71 8.73
C ARG A 494 26.23 -21.93 8.17
N GLN A 495 25.27 -22.48 8.93
CA GLN A 495 24.42 -23.57 8.46
C GLN A 495 23.51 -23.12 7.32
N ARG A 496 22.90 -21.93 7.42
CA ARG A 496 22.06 -21.34 6.36
C ARG A 496 22.82 -21.06 5.07
N VAL A 497 24.04 -20.50 5.17
CA VAL A 497 24.93 -20.32 4.00
C VAL A 497 25.22 -21.66 3.35
N SER A 498 25.54 -22.69 4.14
CA SER A 498 25.82 -24.04 3.62
C SER A 498 24.59 -24.70 2.97
N ALA A 499 23.39 -24.33 3.42
CA ALA A 499 22.12 -24.77 2.86
C ALA A 499 21.64 -23.91 1.66
N ASN A 500 22.40 -22.89 1.25
CA ASN A 500 22.01 -21.88 0.26
C ASN A 500 20.70 -21.14 0.60
N GLU A 501 20.39 -20.99 1.89
CA GLU A 501 19.24 -20.20 2.36
C GLU A 501 19.57 -18.69 2.42
N VAL A 502 20.85 -18.35 2.54
CA VAL A 502 21.36 -16.98 2.56
C VAL A 502 22.63 -16.85 1.70
N GLY A 503 22.95 -15.64 1.27
CA GLY A 503 24.11 -15.34 0.42
C GLY A 503 25.44 -15.80 1.02
N ALA A 504 26.37 -16.26 0.17
CA ALA A 504 27.68 -16.77 0.59
C ALA A 504 28.56 -15.71 1.27
N ASP A 505 28.31 -14.44 1.01
CA ASP A 505 28.99 -13.28 1.60
C ASP A 505 28.42 -12.86 2.96
N PHE A 506 27.30 -13.45 3.41
CA PHE A 506 26.59 -13.05 4.62
C PHE A 506 27.50 -12.93 5.84
N LEU A 507 28.31 -13.95 6.13
CA LEU A 507 29.18 -13.96 7.31
C LEU A 507 30.29 -12.91 7.24
N GLU A 508 30.78 -12.60 6.04
CA GLU A 508 31.75 -11.53 5.84
C GLU A 508 31.12 -10.18 6.12
N ARG A 509 29.95 -9.90 5.53
CA ARG A 509 29.20 -8.65 5.75
C ARG A 509 28.81 -8.48 7.21
N TYR A 510 28.37 -9.55 7.85
CA TYR A 510 27.99 -9.54 9.25
C TYR A 510 29.15 -9.12 10.15
N ARG A 511 30.32 -9.74 9.96
CA ARG A 511 31.53 -9.38 10.71
C ARG A 511 31.94 -7.94 10.44
N GLU A 512 31.99 -7.52 9.17
CA GLU A 512 32.38 -6.17 8.77
C GLU A 512 31.48 -5.12 9.42
N THR A 513 30.17 -5.33 9.42
CA THR A 513 29.24 -4.41 10.05
C THR A 513 29.47 -4.31 11.56
N LEU A 514 29.61 -5.44 12.26
CA LEU A 514 29.84 -5.43 13.71
C LEU A 514 31.18 -4.77 14.09
N GLU A 515 32.27 -5.06 13.36
CA GLU A 515 33.57 -4.43 13.60
C GLU A 515 33.51 -2.91 13.34
N PHE A 516 32.78 -2.49 12.30
CA PHE A 516 32.63 -1.08 11.96
C PHE A 516 31.75 -0.34 12.97
N ALA A 517 30.66 -0.96 13.43
CA ALA A 517 29.81 -0.45 14.51
C ALA A 517 30.59 -0.28 15.81
N ALA A 518 31.44 -1.25 16.19
CA ALA A 518 32.29 -1.14 17.37
C ALA A 518 33.31 0.02 17.27
N ALA A 519 33.74 0.36 16.05
CA ALA A 519 34.66 1.47 15.80
C ALA A 519 34.02 2.87 15.94
N PHE A 520 32.68 2.96 15.91
CA PHE A 520 31.95 4.21 16.16
C PHE A 520 31.88 4.61 17.63
N LEU A 521 32.22 3.72 18.55
CA LEU A 521 32.15 4.01 19.98
C LEU A 521 33.21 5.04 20.40
N ASP A 522 32.77 6.04 21.16
CA ASP A 522 33.65 7.08 21.71
C ASP A 522 34.74 6.50 22.63
N ASP A 523 34.39 5.48 23.41
CA ASP A 523 35.35 4.75 24.23
C ASP A 523 36.13 3.73 23.42
N ARG A 524 37.34 4.14 23.01
CA ARG A 524 38.25 3.33 22.22
C ARG A 524 38.66 2.02 22.88
N GLU A 525 38.72 1.94 24.21
CA GLU A 525 39.08 0.70 24.88
C GLU A 525 37.91 -0.30 24.84
N THR A 526 36.68 0.18 25.04
CA THR A 526 35.47 -0.63 24.85
C THR A 526 35.31 -1.07 23.38
N GLY A 527 35.54 -0.18 22.42
CA GLY A 527 35.50 -0.53 20.99
C GLY A 527 36.52 -1.61 20.59
N LYS A 528 37.75 -1.56 21.12
CA LYS A 528 38.75 -2.62 20.92
C LYS A 528 38.31 -3.94 21.55
N GLY A 529 37.80 -3.90 22.79
CA GLY A 529 37.31 -5.09 23.49
C GLY A 529 36.17 -5.77 22.73
N LEU A 530 35.22 -4.99 22.22
CA LEU A 530 34.14 -5.50 21.35
C LEU A 530 34.68 -6.12 20.06
N THR A 531 35.65 -5.47 19.41
CA THR A 531 36.29 -6.02 18.21
C THR A 531 36.93 -7.39 18.47
N GLU A 532 37.61 -7.55 19.61
CA GLU A 532 38.19 -8.84 20.01
C GLU A 532 37.11 -9.91 20.25
N ILE A 533 36.02 -9.54 20.93
CA ILE A 533 34.87 -10.41 21.16
C ILE A 533 34.25 -10.87 19.83
N ILE A 534 34.04 -9.94 18.89
CA ILE A 534 33.49 -10.22 17.55
C ILE A 534 34.42 -11.20 16.82
N ARG A 535 35.71 -10.91 16.72
CA ARG A 535 36.67 -11.80 16.04
C ARG A 535 36.66 -13.21 16.61
N ARG A 536 36.67 -13.32 17.95
CA ARG A 536 36.58 -14.61 18.64
C ARG A 536 35.31 -15.38 18.26
N ALA A 537 34.16 -14.71 18.21
CA ALA A 537 32.88 -15.34 17.84
C ALA A 537 32.86 -15.86 16.38
N PHE A 538 33.60 -15.20 15.48
CA PHE A 538 33.78 -15.65 14.09
C PHE A 538 34.92 -16.68 13.92
N GLY A 539 35.58 -17.09 15.01
CA GLY A 539 36.69 -18.07 14.97
C GLY A 539 38.01 -17.49 14.47
N MET A 540 38.19 -16.17 14.57
CA MET A 540 39.40 -15.47 14.19
C MET A 540 40.33 -15.25 15.41
N PRO A 541 41.66 -15.29 15.21
CA PRO A 541 42.65 -15.10 16.27
C PRO A 541 42.80 -13.65 16.73
#